data_AF-A0A924KKT3-F1
#
_entry.id   AF-A0A924KKT3-F1
#
_cell.length_a   1.000
_cell.length_b   1.000
_cell.length_c   1.000
_cell.angle_alpha   90.00
_cell.angle_beta   90.00
_cell.angle_gamma   90.00
#
_symmetry.space_group_name_H-M   'P 1'
#
loop_
_entity.id
_entity.type
_entity.pdbx_description
1 polymer ?
#
loop_
_entity_poly.entity_id
_entity_poly.type
_entity_poly.pdbx_seq_one_letter_code
_entity_poly.pdbx_strand_id
1 'polypeptide(L)'
;MIFTGSKGAGKSTHADAILAALGIETFVNADYIARGLSGRNTDAVAFEAGRIMLTRLRQLGEAKADFAFESTLSSRTFAAFLRALKQQGYAVAVYYFSLSNAQLAVRRVKHRVAQGGHDVPANIVRRRFGRSLHNFFDLYVPLADEWTLFDNSNTPYARAIAAKSACCRRPTHSDGTYNMAKIKQNEQNGLTPTPKALQKALEQSAKQAQKWQIRLAWSCRTHTAGWDGLPA
;
A
#
# COMPACT_ATOMS: atom_id res chain seq x y z
N MET A 1 -6.11 -2.86 -7.58
CA MET A 1 -5.31 -1.86 -6.82
C MET A 1 -5.78 -1.75 -5.37
N ILE A 2 -4.92 -1.33 -4.43
CA ILE A 2 -5.28 -1.19 -3.01
C ILE A 2 -4.80 0.15 -2.46
N PHE A 3 -5.71 0.91 -1.83
CA PHE A 3 -5.40 2.10 -1.06
C PHE A 3 -5.40 1.76 0.43
N THR A 4 -4.30 2.03 1.11
CA THR A 4 -4.09 1.56 2.48
C THR A 4 -3.33 2.53 3.38
N GLY A 5 -3.36 2.31 4.70
CA GLY A 5 -2.94 3.24 5.73
C GLY A 5 -3.92 3.31 6.90
N SER A 6 -3.46 3.81 8.04
CA SER A 6 -4.31 3.99 9.23
C SER A 6 -5.51 4.91 8.96
N LYS A 7 -6.58 4.80 9.76
CA LYS A 7 -7.65 5.82 9.74
C LYS A 7 -7.04 7.21 9.98
N GLY A 8 -7.50 8.22 9.23
CA GLY A 8 -6.91 9.57 9.24
C GLY A 8 -5.68 9.78 8.35
N ALA A 9 -5.21 8.76 7.62
CA ALA A 9 -4.08 8.90 6.69
C ALA A 9 -4.46 9.50 5.32
N GLY A 10 -5.72 9.89 5.08
CA GLY A 10 -6.13 10.58 3.85
C GLY A 10 -6.23 9.70 2.59
N LYS A 11 -6.45 8.39 2.74
CA LYS A 11 -6.50 7.42 1.63
C LYS A 11 -7.56 7.78 0.57
N SER A 12 -8.81 7.96 1.01
CA SER A 12 -9.94 8.21 0.10
C SER A 12 -9.76 9.51 -0.67
N THR A 13 -9.16 10.54 -0.05
CA THR A 13 -8.85 11.82 -0.69
C THR A 13 -7.89 11.69 -1.87
N HIS A 14 -6.96 10.73 -1.84
CA HIS A 14 -6.00 10.51 -2.93
C HIS A 14 -6.48 9.44 -3.92
N ALA A 15 -7.40 8.57 -3.49
CA ALA A 15 -7.89 7.47 -4.31
C ALA A 15 -8.55 7.98 -5.59
N ASP A 16 -9.47 8.94 -5.50
CA ASP A 16 -10.25 9.40 -6.66
C ASP A 16 -9.37 9.93 -7.80
N ALA A 17 -8.36 10.76 -7.48
CA ALA A 17 -7.44 11.30 -8.47
C ALA A 17 -6.59 10.22 -9.15
N ILE A 18 -6.11 9.24 -8.37
CA ILE A 18 -5.28 8.15 -8.89
C ILE A 18 -6.13 7.19 -9.74
N LEU A 19 -7.36 6.90 -9.30
CA LEU A 19 -8.29 6.03 -10.01
C LEU A 19 -8.71 6.63 -11.36
N ALA A 20 -9.04 7.92 -11.38
CA ALA A 20 -9.37 8.64 -12.60
C ALA A 20 -8.21 8.62 -13.60
N ALA A 21 -6.99 8.85 -13.14
CA ALA A 21 -5.80 8.82 -14.01
C ALA A 21 -5.50 7.44 -14.60
N LEU A 22 -5.94 6.37 -13.94
CA LEU A 22 -5.69 4.98 -14.35
C LEU A 22 -6.89 4.31 -15.04
N GLY A 23 -8.00 5.03 -15.20
CA GLY A 23 -9.23 4.48 -15.80
C GLY A 23 -9.88 3.38 -14.98
N ILE A 24 -9.61 3.29 -13.67
CA ILE A 24 -10.23 2.29 -12.79
C ILE A 24 -11.55 2.85 -12.27
N GLU A 25 -12.66 2.39 -12.84
CA GLU A 25 -14.00 2.87 -12.48
C GLU A 25 -14.51 2.28 -11.15
N THR A 26 -14.12 1.04 -10.85
CA THR A 26 -14.69 0.33 -9.69
C THR A 26 -13.82 0.51 -8.44
N PHE A 27 -14.36 1.21 -7.44
CA PHE A 27 -13.75 1.37 -6.12
C PHE A 27 -14.66 0.87 -5.00
N VAL A 28 -14.18 -0.10 -4.20
CA VAL A 28 -14.94 -0.71 -3.10
C VAL A 28 -14.41 -0.24 -1.75
N ASN A 29 -15.27 0.36 -0.93
CA ASN A 29 -14.92 0.87 0.40
C ASN A 29 -15.98 0.47 1.45
N ALA A 30 -15.55 -0.16 2.54
CA ALA A 30 -16.44 -0.58 3.62
C ALA A 30 -17.17 0.58 4.32
N ASP A 31 -16.54 1.76 4.46
CA ASP A 31 -17.16 2.93 5.07
C ASP A 31 -18.30 3.48 4.16
N TYR A 32 -18.15 3.39 2.83
CA TYR A 32 -19.21 3.76 1.87
C TYR A 32 -20.39 2.79 1.94
N ILE A 33 -20.11 1.49 1.99
CA ILE A 33 -21.13 0.45 2.15
C ILE A 33 -21.89 0.64 3.47
N ALA A 34 -21.19 0.82 4.59
CA ALA A 34 -21.81 1.03 5.90
C ALA A 34 -22.73 2.26 5.91
N ARG A 35 -22.32 3.34 5.23
CA ARG A 35 -23.12 4.57 5.09
C ARG A 35 -24.35 4.35 4.23
N GLY A 36 -24.25 3.57 3.15
CA GLY A 36 -25.41 3.18 2.33
C GLY A 36 -26.43 2.34 3.10
N LEU A 37 -25.98 1.45 4.00
CA LEU A 37 -26.86 0.58 4.79
C LEU A 37 -27.58 1.28 5.95
N SER A 38 -26.93 2.23 6.62
CA SER A 38 -27.37 2.74 7.93
C SER A 38 -27.48 4.26 8.02
N GLY A 39 -27.09 4.98 6.96
CA GLY A 39 -26.98 6.44 6.95
C GLY A 39 -25.93 6.94 7.94
N ARG A 40 -26.35 7.11 9.20
CA ARG A 40 -25.52 7.65 10.29
C ARG A 40 -25.02 6.59 11.28
N ASN A 41 -25.70 5.46 11.44
CA ASN A 41 -25.31 4.42 12.41
C ASN A 41 -24.38 3.37 11.82
N THR A 42 -23.25 3.82 11.25
CA THR A 42 -22.32 2.95 10.49
C THR A 42 -21.71 1.84 11.33
N ASP A 43 -21.67 2.00 12.65
CA ASP A 43 -21.00 1.07 13.57
C ASP A 43 -21.82 -0.20 13.77
N ALA A 44 -23.15 -0.06 13.83
CA ALA A 44 -24.06 -1.18 13.94
C ALA A 44 -23.95 -2.15 12.76
N VAL A 45 -23.57 -1.64 11.57
CA VAL A 45 -23.48 -2.40 10.33
C VAL A 45 -22.05 -2.65 9.87
N ALA A 46 -21.02 -2.32 10.67
CA ALA A 46 -19.62 -2.39 10.24
C ALA A 46 -19.19 -3.81 9.84
N PHE A 47 -19.66 -4.84 10.54
CA PHE A 47 -19.37 -6.24 10.20
C PHE A 47 -20.10 -6.67 8.93
N GLU A 48 -21.34 -6.25 8.75
CA GLU A 48 -22.13 -6.54 7.56
C GLU A 48 -21.52 -5.89 6.32
N ALA A 49 -21.17 -4.60 6.41
CA ALA A 49 -20.47 -3.88 5.36
C ALA A 49 -19.13 -4.54 4.98
N GLY A 50 -18.39 -5.05 5.96
CA GLY A 50 -17.18 -5.84 5.72
C GLY A 50 -17.43 -7.14 4.96
N ARG A 51 -18.51 -7.86 5.27
CA ARG A 51 -18.90 -9.07 4.52
C ARG A 51 -19.32 -8.75 3.09
N ILE A 52 -20.12 -7.71 2.88
CA ILE A 52 -20.55 -7.25 1.56
C ILE A 52 -19.33 -6.86 0.72
N MET A 53 -18.40 -6.11 1.30
CA MET A 53 -17.14 -5.74 0.64
C MET A 53 -16.38 -6.98 0.15
N LEU A 54 -16.18 -7.98 1.02
CA LEU A 54 -15.46 -9.21 0.65
C LEU A 54 -16.18 -9.99 -0.47
N THR A 55 -17.51 -10.09 -0.40
CA THR A 55 -18.31 -10.72 -1.45
C THR A 55 -18.16 -9.99 -2.78
N ARG A 56 -18.26 -8.65 -2.79
CA ARG A 56 -18.11 -7.84 -4.01
C ARG A 56 -16.71 -7.99 -4.62
N LEU A 57 -15.67 -7.98 -3.81
CA LEU A 57 -14.30 -8.16 -4.29
C LEU A 57 -14.08 -9.53 -4.93
N ARG A 58 -14.67 -10.58 -4.36
CA ARG A 58 -14.61 -11.92 -4.95
C ARG A 58 -15.32 -11.96 -6.30
N GLN A 59 -16.53 -11.38 -6.40
CA GLN A 59 -17.28 -11.30 -7.66
C GLN A 59 -16.50 -10.56 -8.75
N LEU A 60 -15.85 -9.45 -8.40
CA LEU A 60 -15.01 -8.70 -9.33
C LEU A 60 -13.78 -9.52 -9.78
N GLY A 61 -13.17 -10.23 -8.83
CA GLY A 61 -12.10 -11.19 -9.09
C GLY A 61 -12.50 -12.24 -10.12
N GLU A 62 -13.62 -12.92 -9.88
CA GLU A 62 -14.21 -13.96 -10.75
C GLU A 62 -14.56 -13.40 -12.14
N ALA A 63 -15.06 -12.17 -12.22
CA ALA A 63 -15.37 -11.48 -13.47
C ALA A 63 -14.12 -10.97 -14.21
N LYS A 64 -12.91 -11.15 -13.67
CA LYS A 64 -11.65 -10.62 -14.21
C LYS A 64 -11.68 -9.10 -14.46
N ALA A 65 -12.43 -8.36 -13.64
CA ALA A 65 -12.58 -6.91 -13.79
C ALA A 65 -11.40 -6.16 -13.16
N ASP A 66 -11.09 -4.97 -13.66
CA ASP A 66 -10.19 -4.04 -12.97
C ASP A 66 -10.93 -3.34 -11.83
N PHE A 67 -10.35 -3.37 -10.63
CA PHE A 67 -10.94 -2.73 -9.46
C PHE A 67 -9.90 -2.27 -8.45
N ALA A 68 -10.35 -1.35 -7.61
CA ALA A 68 -9.63 -0.88 -6.44
C ALA A 68 -10.45 -1.03 -5.17
N PHE A 69 -9.78 -1.09 -4.03
CA PHE A 69 -10.45 -1.06 -2.74
C PHE A 69 -9.62 -0.40 -1.66
N GLU A 70 -10.32 0.12 -0.64
CA GLU A 70 -9.68 0.71 0.54
C GLU A 70 -9.59 -0.30 1.68
N SER A 71 -8.43 -0.38 2.33
CA SER A 71 -8.28 -1.17 3.54
C SER A 71 -7.30 -0.56 4.52
N THR A 72 -7.58 -0.70 5.82
CA THR A 72 -6.61 -0.30 6.86
C THR A 72 -5.38 -1.22 6.94
N LEU A 73 -5.41 -2.37 6.26
CA LEU A 73 -4.42 -3.44 6.36
C LEU A 73 -4.09 -3.88 7.80
N SER A 74 -5.01 -3.68 8.74
CA SER A 74 -4.84 -4.14 10.11
C SER A 74 -5.14 -5.63 10.29
N SER A 75 -5.85 -6.25 9.34
CA SER A 75 -6.10 -7.70 9.27
C SER A 75 -5.29 -8.38 8.16
N ARG A 76 -5.17 -9.72 8.25
CA ARG A 76 -4.46 -10.56 7.27
C ARG A 76 -5.39 -11.07 6.15
N THR A 77 -6.69 -10.81 6.24
CA THR A 77 -7.73 -11.36 5.34
C THR A 77 -7.45 -11.04 3.88
N PHE A 78 -7.08 -9.79 3.57
CA PHE A 78 -6.83 -9.39 2.18
C PHE A 78 -5.57 -10.02 1.60
N ALA A 79 -4.56 -10.38 2.39
CA ALA A 79 -3.35 -11.02 1.87
C ALA A 79 -3.65 -12.38 1.22
N ALA A 80 -4.56 -13.17 1.82
CA ALA A 80 -5.00 -14.44 1.23
C ALA A 80 -5.79 -14.21 -0.08
N PHE A 81 -6.70 -13.24 -0.08
CA PHE A 81 -7.45 -12.86 -1.27
C PHE A 81 -6.55 -12.41 -2.42
N LEU A 82 -5.54 -11.57 -2.16
CA LEU A 82 -4.59 -11.13 -3.19
C LEU A 82 -3.74 -12.26 -3.76
N ARG A 83 -3.36 -13.24 -2.94
CA ARG A 83 -2.67 -14.45 -3.46
C ARG A 83 -3.54 -15.19 -4.47
N ALA A 84 -4.82 -15.36 -4.16
CA ALA A 84 -5.77 -15.99 -5.09
C ALA A 84 -5.91 -15.18 -6.39
N LEU A 85 -6.01 -13.85 -6.32
CA LEU A 85 -6.04 -13.01 -7.52
C LEU A 85 -4.75 -13.12 -8.35
N LYS A 86 -3.57 -13.15 -7.72
CA LYS A 86 -2.31 -13.35 -8.44
C LYS A 86 -2.27 -14.68 -9.18
N GLN A 87 -2.80 -15.75 -8.57
CA GLN A 87 -2.92 -17.05 -9.23
C GLN A 87 -3.85 -17.00 -10.45
N GLN A 88 -4.79 -16.05 -10.47
CA GLN A 88 -5.69 -15.78 -11.60
C GLN A 88 -5.09 -14.79 -12.63
N GLY A 89 -3.85 -14.36 -12.45
CA GLY A 89 -3.13 -13.49 -13.39
C GLY A 89 -3.24 -11.99 -13.11
N TYR A 90 -3.82 -11.57 -11.99
CA TYR A 90 -3.89 -10.15 -11.63
C TYR A 90 -2.52 -9.56 -11.30
N ALA A 91 -2.30 -8.33 -11.78
CA ALA A 91 -1.28 -7.43 -11.24
C ALA A 91 -1.80 -6.74 -9.96
N VAL A 92 -0.99 -6.72 -8.92
CA VAL A 92 -1.33 -6.13 -7.62
C VAL A 92 -0.50 -4.87 -7.38
N ALA A 93 -1.17 -3.72 -7.38
CA ALA A 93 -0.61 -2.43 -7.00
C ALA A 93 -1.09 -1.99 -5.60
N VAL A 94 -0.18 -1.53 -4.74
CA VAL A 94 -0.46 -1.11 -3.35
C VAL A 94 0.02 0.32 -3.08
N TYR A 95 -0.90 1.22 -2.71
CA TYR A 95 -0.61 2.59 -2.30
C TYR A 95 -0.81 2.73 -0.79
N TYR A 96 0.28 2.80 -0.04
CA TYR A 96 0.26 2.88 1.43
C TYR A 96 0.52 4.30 1.93
N PHE A 97 -0.42 4.85 2.67
CA PHE A 97 -0.36 6.16 3.29
C PHE A 97 -0.04 6.01 4.77
N SER A 98 1.19 6.36 5.13
CA SER A 98 1.67 6.37 6.51
C SER A 98 1.56 7.77 7.14
N LEU A 99 1.63 7.78 8.46
CA LEU A 99 1.84 8.97 9.27
C LEU A 99 3.12 8.79 10.08
N SER A 100 3.75 9.88 10.49
CA SER A 100 5.01 9.88 11.22
C SER A 100 4.93 9.16 12.55
N ASN A 101 3.73 9.12 13.16
CA ASN A 101 3.48 8.37 14.38
C ASN A 101 1.98 8.12 14.63
N ALA A 102 1.71 7.18 15.53
CA ALA A 102 0.35 6.84 15.95
C ALA A 102 -0.38 7.98 16.69
N GLN A 103 0.34 8.90 17.33
CA GLN A 103 -0.29 10.04 18.02
C GLN A 103 -0.95 10.98 17.02
N LEU A 104 -0.32 11.21 15.87
CA LEU A 104 -0.90 11.99 14.79
C LEU A 104 -2.16 11.32 14.25
N ALA A 105 -2.16 9.98 14.11
CA ALA A 105 -3.37 9.24 13.73
C ALA A 105 -4.50 9.45 14.74
N VAL A 106 -4.22 9.35 16.04
CA VAL A 106 -5.20 9.61 17.11
C VAL A 106 -5.74 11.04 17.04
N ARG A 107 -4.87 12.04 16.88
CA ARG A 107 -5.28 13.45 16.73
C ARG A 107 -6.19 13.66 15.54
N ARG A 108 -5.85 13.07 14.38
CA ARG A 108 -6.68 13.18 13.17
C ARG A 108 -8.03 12.49 13.30
N VAL A 109 -8.10 11.34 13.99
CA VAL A 109 -9.38 10.69 14.32
C VAL A 109 -10.22 11.61 15.19
N LYS A 110 -9.67 12.15 16.29
CA LYS A 110 -10.40 13.08 17.18
C LYS A 110 -10.91 14.31 16.43
N HIS A 111 -10.09 14.90 15.56
CA HIS A 111 -10.51 16.03 14.72
C HIS A 111 -11.68 15.65 13.80
N ARG A 112 -11.63 14.47 13.16
CA ARG A 112 -12.74 13.98 12.33
C ARG A 112 -14.01 13.74 13.14
N VAL A 113 -13.90 13.26 14.38
CA VAL A 113 -15.04 13.07 15.28
C VAL A 113 -15.70 14.40 15.63
N ALA A 114 -14.89 15.44 15.91
CA ALA A 114 -15.41 16.79 16.14
C ALA A 114 -16.16 17.36 14.91
N GLN A 115 -15.89 16.84 13.71
CA GLN A 115 -16.58 17.18 12.46
C GLN A 115 -17.74 16.20 12.13
N GLY A 116 -18.18 15.38 13.08
CA GLY A 116 -19.28 14.43 12.91
C GLY A 116 -18.90 13.06 12.31
N GLY A 117 -17.61 12.72 12.30
CA GLY A 117 -17.14 11.40 11.90
C GLY A 117 -17.19 10.35 13.03
N HIS A 118 -17.02 9.08 12.66
CA HIS A 118 -16.99 7.96 13.62
C HIS A 118 -15.74 7.97 14.53
N ASP A 119 -15.97 7.72 15.82
CA ASP A 119 -14.93 7.62 16.85
C ASP A 119 -14.30 6.23 16.96
N VAL A 120 -12.98 6.19 17.14
CA VAL A 120 -12.25 4.96 17.37
C VAL A 120 -11.36 5.16 18.59
N PRO A 121 -11.47 4.30 19.62
CA PRO A 121 -10.66 4.42 20.83
C PRO A 121 -9.16 4.50 20.52
N ALA A 122 -8.45 5.40 21.21
CA ALA A 122 -7.05 5.72 20.91
C ALA A 122 -6.11 4.50 21.00
N ASN A 123 -6.35 3.58 21.95
CA ASN A 123 -5.63 2.32 22.07
C ASN A 123 -5.81 1.43 20.81
N ILE A 124 -7.02 1.38 20.26
CA ILE A 124 -7.32 0.65 19.02
C ILE A 124 -6.62 1.30 17.83
N VAL A 125 -6.61 2.64 17.75
CA VAL A 125 -5.89 3.38 16.69
C VAL A 125 -4.40 3.04 16.73
N ARG A 126 -3.75 3.14 17.90
CA ARG A 126 -2.32 2.81 18.06
C ARG A 126 -2.01 1.36 17.67
N ARG A 127 -2.81 0.41 18.15
CA ARG A 127 -2.65 -1.01 17.84
C ARG A 127 -2.79 -1.27 16.34
N ARG A 128 -3.79 -0.67 15.70
CA ARG A 128 -4.03 -0.81 14.24
C ARG A 128 -2.92 -0.15 13.43
N PHE A 129 -2.38 0.98 13.88
CA PHE A 129 -1.26 1.67 13.23
C PHE A 129 -0.03 0.76 13.13
N GLY A 130 0.46 0.22 14.26
CA GLY A 130 1.61 -0.69 14.25
C GLY A 130 1.37 -1.96 13.44
N ARG A 131 0.21 -2.59 13.61
CA ARG A 131 -0.17 -3.79 12.82
C ARG A 131 -0.23 -3.52 11.32
N SER A 132 -0.76 -2.37 10.92
CA SER A 132 -0.87 -1.98 9.51
C SER A 132 0.51 -1.85 8.86
N LEU A 133 1.47 -1.22 9.54
CA LEU A 133 2.85 -1.10 9.06
C LEU A 133 3.54 -2.47 8.94
N HIS A 134 3.46 -3.30 9.98
CA HIS A 134 4.04 -4.65 9.94
C HIS A 134 3.44 -5.47 8.80
N ASN A 135 2.10 -5.48 8.69
CA ASN A 135 1.44 -6.21 7.61
C ASN A 135 1.87 -5.68 6.24
N PHE A 136 1.98 -4.36 6.05
CA PHE A 136 2.42 -3.78 4.78
C PHE A 136 3.77 -4.35 4.35
N PHE A 137 4.79 -4.29 5.21
CA PHE A 137 6.13 -4.79 4.90
C PHE A 137 6.20 -6.32 4.79
N ASP A 138 5.57 -7.03 5.73
CA ASP A 138 5.74 -8.48 5.83
C ASP A 138 4.83 -9.27 4.88
N LEU A 139 3.66 -8.72 4.55
CA LEU A 139 2.63 -9.44 3.78
C LEU A 139 2.35 -8.82 2.42
N TYR A 140 2.28 -7.49 2.31
CA TYR A 140 1.81 -6.86 1.07
C TYR A 140 2.96 -6.49 0.13
N VAL A 141 4.09 -6.00 0.63
CA VAL A 141 5.29 -5.73 -0.19
C VAL A 141 5.73 -6.97 -0.98
N PRO A 142 5.78 -8.19 -0.41
CA PRO A 142 6.13 -9.40 -1.17
C PRO A 142 5.07 -9.83 -2.20
N LEU A 143 3.80 -9.49 -1.96
CA LEU A 143 2.70 -9.83 -2.86
C LEU A 143 2.53 -8.81 -3.99
N ALA A 144 2.93 -7.56 -3.77
CA ALA A 144 2.72 -6.46 -4.69
C ALA A 144 3.70 -6.52 -5.88
N ASP A 145 3.15 -6.40 -7.08
CA ASP A 145 3.91 -6.16 -8.29
C ASP A 145 4.44 -4.73 -8.27
N GLU A 146 3.59 -3.79 -7.84
CA GLU A 146 3.91 -2.39 -7.62
C GLU A 146 3.49 -1.93 -6.23
N TRP A 147 4.30 -1.11 -5.59
CA TRP A 147 3.87 -0.43 -4.37
C TRP A 147 4.49 0.95 -4.23
N THR A 148 3.76 1.87 -3.62
CA THR A 148 4.27 3.17 -3.21
C THR A 148 3.90 3.44 -1.76
N LEU A 149 4.90 3.83 -0.97
CA LEU A 149 4.76 4.28 0.40
C LEU A 149 4.78 5.81 0.42
N PHE A 150 3.70 6.40 0.89
CA PHE A 150 3.53 7.83 1.10
C PHE A 150 3.65 8.19 2.58
N ASP A 151 4.30 9.30 2.85
CA ASP A 151 4.18 10.04 4.10
C ASP A 151 3.12 11.14 3.92
N ASN A 152 2.02 11.04 4.67
CA ASN A 152 0.97 12.06 4.69
C ASN A 152 0.91 12.79 6.04
N SER A 153 2.04 12.95 6.72
CA SER A 153 2.10 13.64 8.02
C SER A 153 1.87 15.13 7.92
N ASN A 154 2.42 15.74 6.87
CA ASN A 154 2.36 17.18 6.62
C ASN A 154 1.39 17.43 5.47
N THR A 155 0.26 18.06 5.78
CA THR A 155 -0.69 18.55 4.78
C THR A 155 -0.09 19.77 4.05
N PRO A 156 -0.45 20.05 2.78
CA PRO A 156 -1.62 19.53 2.07
C PRO A 156 -1.40 18.28 1.20
N TYR A 157 -0.16 17.87 0.90
CA TYR A 157 0.10 16.79 -0.06
C TYR A 157 0.87 15.62 0.55
N ALA A 158 0.44 14.39 0.23
CA ALA A 158 1.19 13.19 0.58
C ALA A 158 2.48 13.09 -0.26
N ARG A 159 3.61 12.79 0.37
CA ARG A 159 4.92 12.67 -0.28
C ARG A 159 5.32 11.20 -0.42
N ALA A 160 5.63 10.76 -1.63
CA ALA A 160 6.21 9.42 -1.83
C ALA A 160 7.60 9.36 -1.17
N ILE A 161 7.83 8.34 -0.35
CA ILE A 161 9.11 8.13 0.36
C ILE A 161 9.82 6.84 -0.05
N ALA A 162 9.10 5.87 -0.59
CA ALA A 162 9.66 4.66 -1.18
C ALA A 162 8.68 4.07 -2.19
N ALA A 163 9.18 3.41 -3.22
CA ALA A 163 8.35 2.73 -4.20
C ALA A 163 9.08 1.54 -4.82
N LYS A 164 8.29 0.58 -5.30
CA LYS A 164 8.67 -0.42 -6.28
C LYS A 164 7.72 -0.24 -7.46
N SER A 165 8.27 0.17 -8.59
CA SER A 165 7.56 0.12 -9.87
C SER A 165 7.71 -1.27 -10.46
N ALA A 166 6.78 -1.68 -11.33
CA ALA A 166 6.97 -2.91 -12.07
C ALA A 166 8.28 -2.80 -12.87
N CYS A 167 9.14 -3.81 -12.76
CA CYS A 167 10.27 -3.92 -13.67
C CYS A 167 9.68 -4.00 -15.07
N CYS A 168 10.01 -3.02 -15.91
CA CYS A 168 9.39 -2.78 -17.21
C CYS A 168 9.11 -4.09 -17.96
N ARG A 169 7.84 -4.48 -18.12
CA ARG A 169 7.40 -4.92 -19.45
C ARG A 169 7.24 -3.62 -20.22
N ARG A 170 8.19 -3.31 -21.10
CA ARG A 170 8.31 -2.02 -21.79
C ARG A 170 6.94 -1.43 -22.15
N PRO A 171 6.64 -0.20 -21.73
CA PRO A 171 6.06 0.80 -22.59
C PRO A 171 7.24 1.61 -23.16
N THR A 172 7.18 1.88 -24.46
CA THR A 172 8.04 2.86 -25.11
C THR A 172 7.90 4.23 -24.43
N HIS A 173 9.02 4.90 -24.22
CA HIS A 173 9.23 6.29 -23.75
C HIS A 173 9.56 6.51 -22.27
N SER A 174 10.35 7.56 -22.06
CA SER A 174 11.46 7.68 -21.14
C SER A 174 11.20 8.60 -19.94
N ASP A 175 12.10 8.48 -18.96
CA ASP A 175 12.60 9.50 -18.03
C ASP A 175 11.91 9.74 -16.67
N GLY A 176 12.76 9.80 -15.62
CA GLY A 176 12.42 10.41 -14.34
C GLY A 176 13.16 9.86 -13.12
N THR A 177 14.35 10.38 -12.84
CA THR A 177 15.37 9.91 -11.88
C THR A 177 15.15 10.24 -10.40
N TYR A 178 15.70 9.35 -9.56
CA TYR A 178 15.88 9.39 -8.09
C TYR A 178 16.98 10.39 -7.66
N ASN A 179 16.87 11.08 -6.51
CA ASN A 179 17.96 11.92 -5.97
C ASN A 179 18.18 11.68 -4.46
N MET A 180 19.36 11.12 -4.12
CA MET A 180 19.76 10.64 -2.79
C MET A 180 20.44 11.69 -1.89
N ALA A 181 20.47 12.97 -2.27
CA ALA A 181 21.40 13.93 -1.67
C ALA A 181 20.94 14.72 -0.41
N LYS A 182 19.78 14.45 0.20
CA LYS A 182 19.25 15.30 1.31
C LYS A 182 19.00 14.61 2.66
N ILE A 183 19.65 13.48 2.93
CA ILE A 183 19.41 12.69 4.16
C ILE A 183 20.33 13.07 5.35
N LYS A 184 21.36 13.91 5.17
CA LYS A 184 22.37 14.18 6.22
C LYS A 184 22.00 15.18 7.33
N GLN A 185 20.77 15.70 7.42
CA GLN A 185 20.51 16.87 8.29
C GLN A 185 19.54 16.70 9.46
N ASN A 186 18.91 15.53 9.64
CA ASN A 186 17.83 15.37 10.64
C ASN A 186 18.18 14.45 11.82
N GLU A 187 19.46 14.37 12.20
CA GLU A 187 19.96 13.41 13.21
C GLU A 187 19.76 13.79 14.70
N GLN A 188 19.18 14.94 15.08
CA GLN A 188 19.50 15.47 16.42
C GLN A 188 18.59 15.22 17.65
N ASN A 189 17.30 14.85 17.64
CA ASN A 189 16.49 14.94 18.91
C ASN A 189 15.52 13.77 19.24
N GLY A 190 16.04 12.61 19.65
CA GLY A 190 15.26 11.39 19.91
C GLY A 190 14.50 11.27 21.25
N LEU A 191 13.32 10.61 21.22
CA LEU A 191 12.84 9.60 22.19
C LEU A 191 11.49 8.97 21.72
N THR A 192 11.61 7.85 21.00
CA THR A 192 10.60 6.84 20.54
C THR A 192 11.40 5.55 20.26
N PRO A 193 10.83 4.35 19.95
CA PRO A 193 11.61 3.13 19.75
C PRO A 193 12.80 3.41 18.84
N THR A 194 14.02 3.11 19.31
CA THR A 194 15.24 3.78 18.83
C THR A 194 15.37 3.77 17.31
N PRO A 195 15.90 4.83 16.67
CA PRO A 195 16.26 4.86 15.25
C PRO A 195 16.98 3.60 14.79
N LYS A 196 17.81 2.97 15.63
CA LYS A 196 18.43 1.65 15.39
C LYS A 196 17.46 0.51 15.08
N ALA A 197 16.25 0.46 15.60
CA ALA A 197 15.28 -0.61 15.33
C ALA A 197 14.55 -0.39 13.99
N LEU A 198 14.20 0.86 13.68
CA LEU A 198 13.63 1.25 12.39
C LEU A 198 14.70 1.15 11.29
N GLN A 199 15.92 1.59 11.59
CA GLN A 199 17.12 1.49 10.76
C GLN A 199 17.56 0.04 10.61
N LYS A 200 17.50 -0.82 11.63
CA LYS A 200 17.76 -2.25 11.50
C LYS A 200 16.68 -2.95 10.67
N ALA A 201 15.41 -2.55 10.75
CA ALA A 201 14.36 -3.06 9.87
C ALA A 201 14.53 -2.57 8.41
N LEU A 202 14.90 -1.30 8.21
CA LEU A 202 15.22 -0.72 6.90
C LEU A 202 16.53 -1.29 6.32
N GLU A 203 17.55 -1.53 7.14
CA GLU A 203 18.85 -2.13 6.79
C GLU A 203 18.74 -3.64 6.58
N GLN A 204 17.90 -4.36 7.34
CA GLN A 204 17.59 -5.77 7.09
C GLN A 204 16.82 -5.93 5.78
N SER A 205 15.87 -5.02 5.51
CA SER A 205 15.14 -4.96 4.24
C SER A 205 16.07 -4.57 3.08
N ALA A 206 17.01 -3.64 3.29
CA ALA A 206 18.03 -3.25 2.31
C ALA A 206 19.06 -4.38 2.07
N LYS A 207 19.52 -5.07 3.12
CA LYS A 207 20.41 -6.25 3.03
C LYS A 207 19.72 -7.42 2.36
N GLN A 208 18.43 -7.65 2.60
CA GLN A 208 17.64 -8.63 1.84
C GLN A 208 17.53 -8.20 0.38
N ALA A 209 17.17 -6.95 0.08
CA ALA A 209 17.09 -6.43 -1.29
C ALA A 209 18.44 -6.54 -2.06
N GLN A 210 19.57 -6.31 -1.38
CA GLN A 210 20.92 -6.43 -1.94
C GLN A 210 21.33 -7.91 -2.14
N LYS A 211 20.93 -8.81 -1.24
CA LYS A 211 21.08 -10.26 -1.40
C LYS A 211 20.21 -10.82 -2.55
N TRP A 212 19.08 -10.19 -2.85
CA TRP A 212 18.22 -10.47 -4.01
C TRP A 212 18.79 -9.91 -5.32
N GLN A 213 19.46 -8.75 -5.31
CA GLN A 213 20.21 -8.22 -6.48
C GLN A 213 21.37 -9.14 -6.90
N ILE A 214 22.12 -9.70 -5.95
CA ILE A 214 23.21 -10.66 -6.25
C ILE A 214 22.65 -11.97 -6.83
N ARG A 215 21.46 -12.42 -6.41
CA ARG A 215 20.78 -13.59 -6.98
C ARG A 215 20.20 -13.35 -8.38
N LEU A 216 19.68 -12.15 -8.66
CA LEU A 216 19.15 -11.76 -9.97
C LEU A 216 20.26 -11.50 -11.01
N ALA A 217 21.43 -11.03 -10.59
CA ALA A 217 22.61 -10.89 -11.46
C ALA A 217 23.23 -12.25 -11.87
N TRP A 218 22.96 -13.32 -11.11
CA TRP A 218 23.44 -14.69 -11.41
C TRP A 218 22.47 -15.53 -12.24
N SER A 219 21.22 -15.10 -12.46
CA SER A 219 20.27 -15.85 -13.31
C SER A 219 20.07 -15.26 -14.72
N CYS A 220 20.91 -14.31 -15.13
CA CYS A 220 20.81 -13.65 -16.44
C CYS A 220 22.11 -13.75 -17.26
N ARG A 221 22.77 -14.93 -17.23
CA ARG A 221 23.79 -15.29 -18.21
C ARG A 221 23.56 -16.71 -18.71
N THR A 222 23.71 -16.84 -20.03
CA THR A 222 23.67 -18.02 -20.91
C THR A 222 22.31 -18.63 -21.20
N HIS A 223 21.65 -18.13 -22.26
CA HIS A 223 21.27 -18.95 -23.41
C HIS A 223 20.91 -18.04 -24.60
N THR A 224 21.91 -17.70 -25.42
CA THR A 224 21.68 -17.40 -26.84
C THR A 224 22.30 -18.54 -27.62
N ALA A 225 21.45 -19.48 -28.06
CA ALA A 225 21.78 -20.39 -29.14
C ALA A 225 21.93 -19.55 -30.42
N GLY A 226 23.05 -19.70 -31.11
CA GLY A 226 23.29 -19.16 -32.44
C GLY A 226 23.49 -20.32 -33.43
N TRP A 227 22.62 -20.37 -34.43
CA TRP A 227 22.65 -21.09 -35.72
C TRP A 227 21.88 -20.12 -36.65
N ASP A 228 22.22 -19.76 -37.88
CA ASP A 228 23.23 -20.13 -38.87
C ASP A 228 23.43 -18.96 -39.84
N GLY A 229 24.57 -18.88 -40.52
CA GLY A 229 24.77 -17.97 -41.64
C GLY A 229 26.12 -18.13 -42.35
N LEU A 230 26.19 -19.08 -43.28
CA LEU A 230 27.15 -19.19 -44.41
C LEU A 230 26.31 -19.59 -45.65
N PRO A 231 26.74 -19.39 -46.93
CA PRO A 231 28.12 -19.34 -47.46
C PRO A 231 28.36 -18.14 -48.43
N ALA A 232 29.48 -17.91 -49.12
CA ALA A 232 30.75 -18.61 -49.38
C ALA A 232 31.87 -17.56 -49.46
#